data_AF-A0A6J4TNF9-F1
#
_entry.id   AF-A0A6J4TNF9-F1
#
_cell.length_a   1.000
_cell.length_b   1.000
_cell.length_c   1.000
_cell.angle_alpha   90.00
_cell.angle_beta   90.00
_cell.angle_gamma   90.00
#
_symmetry.space_group_name_H-M   'P 1'
#
loop_
_entity.id
_entity.type
_entity.pdbx_description
1 polymer ?
#
loop_
_entity_poly.entity_id
_entity_poly.type
_entity_poly.pdbx_seq_one_letter_code
_entity_poly.pdbx_strand_id
1 'polypeptide(L)' 'MPGDPLILFNAWDAGSAQAVAAAGAKAIATGSWSVAAANGYDDGEGLPRELAIANLQRIVRAVELPVTIDLEGG' A
#
# COMPACT_ATOMS: atom_id res chain seq x y z
N MET A 1 -0.80 29.23 1.75
CA MET A 1 -1.33 27.85 1.67
C MET A 1 -0.26 27.01 0.99
N PRO A 2 0.17 25.85 1.52
CA PRO A 2 0.77 24.86 0.63
C PRO A 2 -0.21 24.64 -0.53
N GLY A 3 0.26 24.81 -1.76
CA GLY A 3 -0.61 25.09 -2.91
C GLY A 3 -1.04 23.88 -3.73
N ASP A 4 -0.32 22.75 -3.62
CA ASP A 4 -0.59 21.50 -4.36
C ASP A 4 0.01 20.29 -3.59
N PRO A 5 -0.69 19.73 -2.59
CA PRO A 5 -0.21 18.58 -1.85
C PRO A 5 -0.27 17.29 -2.69
N LEU A 6 0.69 16.38 -2.47
CA LEU A 6 0.62 15.03 -3.05
C LEU A 6 -0.53 14.24 -2.40
N ILE A 7 -1.47 13.79 -3.22
CA ILE A 7 -2.55 12.90 -2.77
C ILE A 7 -2.09 11.46 -2.90
N LEU A 8 -2.15 10.71 -1.79
CA LEU A 8 -1.81 9.30 -1.72
C LEU A 8 -3.04 8.50 -1.29
N PHE A 9 -3.31 7.41 -2.00
CA PHE A 9 -4.33 6.44 -1.62
C PHE A 9 -3.65 5.17 -1.10
N ASN A 10 -4.18 4.62 -0.01
CA ASN A 10 -3.68 3.37 0.55
C ASN A 10 -4.24 2.19 -0.26
N ALA A 11 -3.36 1.52 -1.01
CA ALA A 11 -3.62 0.24 -1.64
C ALA A 11 -3.29 -0.91 -0.67
N TRP A 12 -3.99 -2.03 -0.81
CA TRP A 12 -3.83 -3.21 0.06
C TRP A 12 -3.42 -4.49 -0.70
N ASP A 13 -3.49 -4.46 -2.03
CA ASP A 13 -3.07 -5.55 -2.92
C ASP A 13 -2.67 -5.00 -4.31
N ALA A 14 -2.23 -5.89 -5.21
CA ALA A 14 -1.83 -5.51 -6.58
C ALA A 14 -2.99 -4.89 -7.39
N GLY A 15 -4.21 -5.39 -7.22
CA GLY A 15 -5.37 -4.92 -7.98
C GLY A 15 -5.78 -3.50 -7.60
N SER A 16 -5.84 -3.21 -6.30
CA SER A 16 -6.10 -1.86 -5.77
C SER A 16 -4.99 -0.88 -6.17
N ALA A 17 -3.72 -1.29 -6.14
CA ALA A 17 -2.62 -0.46 -6.61
C ALA A 17 -2.75 -0.09 -8.10
N GLN A 18 -3.10 -1.06 -8.95
CA GLN A 18 -3.36 -0.83 -10.37
C GLN A 18 -4.57 0.08 -10.59
N ALA A 19 -5.65 -0.10 -9.83
CA ALA A 19 -6.84 0.74 -9.92
C ALA A 19 -6.52 2.19 -9.55
N VAL A 20 -5.77 2.42 -8.47
CA VAL A 20 -5.33 3.75 -8.05
C VAL A 20 -4.41 4.39 -9.10
N ALA A 21 -3.47 3.62 -9.67
CA ALA A 21 -2.60 4.10 -10.74
C ALA A 21 -3.40 4.49 -12.00
N ALA A 22 -4.33 3.64 -12.43
CA ALA A 22 -5.20 3.89 -13.58
C ALA A 22 -6.13 5.11 -13.38
N ALA A 23 -6.47 5.42 -12.12
CA ALA A 23 -7.24 6.61 -11.75
C ALA A 23 -6.41 7.92 -11.79
N GLY A 24 -5.12 7.86 -12.13
CA GLY A 24 -4.27 9.04 -12.31
C GLY A 24 -3.47 9.47 -11.07
N ALA A 25 -3.29 8.56 -10.10
CA ALA A 25 -2.42 8.84 -8.97
C ALA A 25 -0.96 9.07 -9.43
N LYS A 26 -0.23 9.92 -8.69
CA LYS A 26 1.19 10.21 -8.96
C LYS A 26 2.13 9.28 -8.18
N ALA A 27 1.64 8.63 -7.14
CA ALA A 27 2.34 7.67 -6.29
C ALA A 27 1.31 6.82 -5.52
N ILE A 28 1.74 5.66 -5.03
CA ILE A 28 0.93 4.73 -4.25
C ILE A 28 1.43 4.71 -2.81
N ALA A 29 0.51 4.64 -1.85
CA ALA A 29 0.82 4.29 -0.47
C ALA A 29 0.24 2.92 -0.13
N THR A 30 0.79 2.24 0.87
CA THR A 30 0.10 1.16 1.57
C THR A 30 -0.18 1.59 3.00
N GLY A 31 -1.23 1.02 3.61
CA GLY A 31 -1.50 1.18 5.04
C GLY A 31 -1.56 -0.20 5.70
N SER A 32 -0.90 -0.37 6.85
CA SER A 32 -0.80 -1.66 7.55
C SER A 32 -2.18 -2.26 7.82
N TRP A 33 -3.11 -1.45 8.32
CA TRP A 33 -4.47 -1.87 8.63
C TRP A 33 -5.20 -2.45 7.42
N SER A 34 -5.11 -1.79 6.27
CA SER A 34 -5.82 -2.23 5.06
C SER A 34 -5.23 -3.53 4.51
N VAL A 35 -3.90 -3.66 4.58
CA VAL A 35 -3.19 -4.88 4.17
C VAL A 35 -3.53 -6.04 5.12
N ALA A 36 -3.51 -5.83 6.44
CA ALA A 36 -3.85 -6.84 7.43
C ALA A 36 -5.30 -7.30 7.28
N ALA A 37 -6.25 -6.37 7.23
CA ALA A 37 -7.68 -6.67 7.09
C ALA A 37 -7.98 -7.44 5.80
N ALA A 38 -7.36 -7.06 4.67
CA ALA A 38 -7.53 -7.76 3.40
C ALA A 38 -6.99 -9.21 3.42
N ASN A 39 -6.05 -9.51 4.32
CA ASN A 39 -5.49 -10.84 4.52
C ASN A 39 -6.12 -11.61 5.69
N GLY A 40 -7.15 -11.05 6.36
CA GLY A 40 -7.84 -11.70 7.47
C GLY A 40 -7.10 -11.61 8.82
N TYR A 41 -6.24 -10.61 8.98
CA TYR A 41 -5.50 -10.34 10.21
C TYR A 41 -5.96 -9.00 10.83
N ASP A 42 -5.80 -8.90 12.15
CA ASP A 42 -5.87 -7.62 12.83
C ASP A 42 -4.59 -6.81 12.55
N ASP A 43 -4.73 -5.49 12.62
CA ASP A 43 -3.62 -4.53 12.52
C ASP A 43 -2.74 -4.54 13.78
N GLY A 44 -1.57 -3.89 13.75
CA GLY A 44 -0.65 -3.88 14.89
C GLY A 44 0.31 -5.07 14.86
N GLU A 45 0.98 -5.31 13.73
CA GLU A 45 1.94 -6.41 13.53
C GLU A 45 1.33 -7.83 13.63
N GLY A 46 0.01 -7.96 13.55
CA GLY A 46 -0.69 -9.25 13.56
C GLY A 46 -0.47 -10.08 12.29
N LEU A 47 -0.20 -9.43 11.15
CA LEU A 47 0.14 -10.05 9.88
C LEU A 47 1.60 -10.55 9.92
N PRO A 48 1.90 -11.83 9.61
CA PRO A 48 3.27 -12.33 9.56
C PRO A 48 4.14 -11.48 8.62
N ARG A 49 5.33 -11.07 9.08
CA ARG A 49 6.23 -10.18 8.33
C ARG A 49 6.51 -10.68 6.92
N GLU A 50 6.77 -11.97 6.76
CA GLU A 50 7.05 -12.57 5.45
C GLU A 50 5.85 -12.43 4.50
N LEU A 51 4.63 -12.54 5.02
CA LEU A 51 3.41 -12.35 4.25
C LEU A 51 3.21 -10.88 3.88
N ALA A 52 3.48 -9.96 4.80
CA ALA A 52 3.48 -8.52 4.53
C ALA A 52 4.47 -8.18 3.41
N ILE A 53 5.74 -8.58 3.53
CA ILE A 53 6.77 -8.35 2.50
C ILE A 53 6.38 -8.99 1.17
N ALA A 54 5.83 -10.20 1.16
CA ALA A 54 5.38 -10.85 -0.07
C ALA A 54 4.23 -10.08 -0.74
N ASN A 55 3.29 -9.53 0.03
CA ASN A 55 2.22 -8.68 -0.50
C ASN A 55 2.80 -7.38 -1.10
N LEU A 56 3.71 -6.73 -0.37
CA LEU A 56 4.37 -5.49 -0.81
C LEU A 56 5.16 -5.70 -2.10
N GLN A 57 5.87 -6.83 -2.24
CA GLN A 57 6.56 -7.19 -3.48
C GLN A 57 5.59 -7.31 -4.66
N ARG A 58 4.38 -7.85 -4.45
CA ARG A 58 3.36 -7.93 -5.51
C ARG A 58 2.83 -6.54 -5.88
N ILE A 59 2.59 -5.67 -4.91
CA ILE A 59 2.15 -4.28 -5.13
C ILE A 59 3.19 -3.52 -5.95
N VAL A 60 4.45 -3.53 -5.52
CA VAL A 60 5.54 -2.82 -6.20
C VAL A 60 5.74 -3.32 -7.63
N ARG A 61 5.55 -4.62 -7.90
CA ARG A 61 5.64 -5.17 -9.27
C ARG A 61 4.43 -4.86 -10.15
N ALA A 62 3.31 -4.45 -9.57
CA ALA A 62 2.06 -4.26 -10.30
C ALA A 62 1.95 -2.88 -10.96
N VAL A 63 2.81 -1.93 -10.57
CA VAL A 63 2.78 -0.53 -11.02
C VAL A 63 4.18 0.01 -11.28
N GLU A 64 4.29 0.97 -12.19
CA GLU A 64 5.54 1.72 -12.47
C GLU A 64 5.71 2.96 -11.56
N LEU A 65 4.69 3.26 -10.74
CA LEU A 65 4.67 4.44 -9.88
C LEU A 65 5.52 4.23 -8.60
N PRO A 66 6.06 5.31 -8.01
CA PRO A 66 6.67 5.25 -6.69
C PRO A 66 5.67 4.70 -5.65
N VAL A 67 6.13 3.77 -4.82
CA VAL A 67 5.33 3.17 -3.75
C VAL A 67 5.98 3.49 -2.41
N THR A 68 5.20 4.06 -1.49
CA THR A 68 5.56 4.17 -0.08
C THR A 68 4.83 3.10 0.73
N ILE A 69 5.49 2.58 1.75
CA ILE A 69 5.02 1.44 2.52
C ILE A 69 4.94 1.83 3.98
N ASP A 70 3.80 1.54 4.60
CA ASP A 70 3.64 1.56 6.05
C ASP A 70 4.16 0.24 6.65
N LEU A 71 5.23 0.32 7.43
CA LEU A 71 5.91 -0.80 8.09
C LEU A 71 5.71 -0.80 9.61
N GLU A 72 4.80 0.03 10.14
CA GLU A 72 4.54 0.13 11.58
C GLU A 72 5.84 0.37 12.40
N GLY A 73 6.21 -0.56 13.28
CA GLY A 73 7.41 -0.51 14.12
C GLY A 73 8.74 -0.84 13.41
N GLY A 74 8.71 -1.32 12.16
CA GLY A 74 9.89 -1.55 11.30
C GLY A 74 9.88 -2.85 10.50
#